data_AF-A0A1I5HNN0-F1
#
_entry.id   AF-A0A1I5HNN0-F1
#
_cell.length_a   1.000
_cell.length_b   1.000
_cell.length_c   1.000
_cell.angle_alpha   90.00
_cell.angle_beta   90.00
_cell.angle_gamma   90.00
#
_symmetry.space_group_name_H-M   'P 1'
#
loop_
_entity.id
_entity.type
_entity.pdbx_description
1 polymer ?
#
loop_
_entity_poly.entity_id
_entity_poly.type
_entity_poly.pdbx_seq_one_letter_code
_entity_poly.pdbx_strand_id
1 'polypeptide(L)'
;MNERILIVDDDPVQRRLLEAVVEKSGFETACAENGEQALAILQENPSTHFDLIILDLVMPNLDGMGVLQALQKTDIKAPIIVQTAHAGIDTAVNAMRAGAFDFVIKPVAPERLQVAMRNALKVNALEDEITRIRSKRDGNLSFKSIISSSDTMGRVINLGQRAAKSHIPILIEGESGVGKELIAKAIQHASDRSSKPFVTVNCGAIPDNLVESILFGHEKGAFTGANDKHIGKFVEANGGTLFLDEVGELPLDTQVKLLRALQEGEIDPVGAAKPVKVDFRLISATNKDLIQLVKDGKFREDLYYRLNVFPIRVPPLRDRKDDIPALTRNFLARFAAEEGRKNLTHVTPEALSLLQSYDWPGNIRQLENTVFRAVVLCDSNQLTVDEFPQIASQVSAFSASIVKARSPNPSELAYVEQTEPQSAPSMPASPASQPEAGGHETILTRPIDPTAPDPRHAAPSPAPSAQQQDPWGFLRLLDEQGNIRPLAELEAEIIKRALEHHDYRMSDVARRLAIGRSTLYRKLKEYGLDQADDNAAAS
;
A
#
# COMPACT_ATOMS: atom_id res chain seq x y z
N MET A 1 -27.64 4.45 19.60
CA MET A 1 -27.16 3.27 20.35
C MET A 1 -25.78 3.66 20.83
N ASN A 2 -25.42 3.37 22.07
CA ASN A 2 -24.04 3.63 22.51
C ASN A 2 -23.13 2.66 21.76
N GLU A 3 -22.08 3.18 21.12
CA GLU A 3 -21.10 2.36 20.44
C GLU A 3 -20.36 1.49 21.45
N ARG A 4 -20.13 0.23 21.10
CA ARG A 4 -19.56 -0.78 21.99
C ARG A 4 -18.18 -1.20 21.54
N ILE A 5 -17.22 -1.11 22.46
CA ILE A 5 -15.79 -1.27 22.18
C ILE A 5 -15.25 -2.47 22.94
N LEU A 6 -14.63 -3.40 22.22
CA LEU A 6 -13.95 -4.55 22.81
C LEU A 6 -12.49 -4.20 23.11
N ILE A 7 -12.07 -4.35 24.35
CA ILE A 7 -10.70 -4.14 24.81
C ILE A 7 -10.07 -5.51 25.07
N VAL A 8 -8.94 -5.80 24.42
CA VAL A 8 -8.22 -7.07 24.52
C VAL A 8 -6.79 -6.80 24.97
N ASP A 9 -6.50 -7.10 26.23
CA ASP A 9 -5.20 -6.83 26.85
C ASP A 9 -5.03 -7.75 28.07
N ASP A 10 -3.88 -8.40 28.21
CA ASP A 10 -3.62 -9.33 29.32
C ASP A 10 -3.29 -8.61 30.63
N ASP A 11 -2.81 -7.36 30.57
CA ASP A 11 -2.50 -6.55 31.74
C ASP A 11 -3.79 -5.95 32.35
N PRO A 12 -4.20 -6.36 33.56
CA PRO A 12 -5.39 -5.85 34.22
C PRO A 12 -5.32 -4.35 34.55
N VAL A 13 -4.12 -3.78 34.68
CA VAL A 13 -3.93 -2.34 34.92
C VAL A 13 -4.19 -1.56 33.64
N GLN A 14 -3.66 -2.02 32.50
CA GLN A 14 -3.90 -1.41 31.20
C GLN A 14 -5.37 -1.50 30.81
N ARG A 15 -6.01 -2.67 30.98
CA ARG A 15 -7.46 -2.82 30.73
C ARG A 15 -8.29 -1.79 31.48
N ARG A 16 -8.06 -1.62 32.79
CA ARG A 16 -8.78 -0.61 33.60
C ARG A 16 -8.55 0.82 33.13
N LEU A 17 -7.33 1.14 32.68
CA LEU A 17 -7.03 2.46 32.13
C LEU A 17 -7.78 2.69 30.81
N LEU A 18 -7.76 1.70 29.92
CA LEU A 18 -8.48 1.74 28.64
C LEU A 18 -9.99 1.84 28.86
N GLU A 19 -10.54 1.03 29.76
CA GLU A 19 -11.95 1.11 30.18
C GLU A 19 -12.32 2.53 30.60
N ALA A 20 -11.54 3.14 31.51
CA ALA A 20 -11.81 4.49 31.98
C ALA A 20 -11.75 5.55 30.86
N VAL A 21 -10.80 5.41 29.91
CA VAL A 21 -10.70 6.32 28.76
C VAL A 21 -11.89 6.15 27.82
N VAL A 22 -12.33 4.91 27.59
CA VAL A 22 -13.45 4.58 26.72
C VAL A 22 -14.78 5.06 27.30
N GLU A 23 -15.04 4.77 28.57
CA GLU A 23 -16.25 5.21 29.27
C GLU A 23 -16.33 6.73 29.35
N LYS A 24 -15.21 7.41 29.62
CA LYS A 24 -15.13 8.88 29.61
C LYS A 24 -15.44 9.47 28.23
N SER A 25 -15.23 8.70 27.17
CA SER A 25 -15.54 9.09 25.79
C SER A 25 -17.00 8.81 25.42
N GLY A 26 -17.80 8.24 26.32
CA GLY A 26 -19.23 7.99 26.16
C GLY A 26 -19.60 6.64 25.56
N PHE A 27 -18.65 5.70 25.45
CA PHE A 27 -18.85 4.40 24.82
C PHE A 27 -19.00 3.28 25.84
N GLU A 28 -19.64 2.18 25.44
CA GLU A 28 -19.74 0.96 26.24
C GLU A 28 -18.50 0.08 26.04
N THR A 29 -18.03 -0.56 27.11
CA THR A 29 -16.84 -1.42 27.08
C THR A 29 -17.20 -2.89 27.26
N ALA A 30 -16.45 -3.77 26.60
CA ALA A 30 -16.33 -5.17 26.96
C ALA A 30 -14.85 -5.54 26.96
N CYS A 31 -14.46 -6.50 27.79
CA CYS A 31 -13.05 -6.83 27.99
C CYS A 31 -12.76 -8.30 27.79
N ALA A 32 -11.61 -8.59 27.20
CA ALA A 32 -11.03 -9.91 27.07
C ALA A 32 -9.58 -9.90 27.60
N GLU A 33 -9.19 -10.98 28.26
CA GLU A 33 -7.88 -11.11 28.92
C GLU A 33 -6.81 -11.74 28.02
N ASN A 34 -7.21 -12.26 26.86
CA ASN A 34 -6.33 -12.89 25.88
C ASN A 34 -7.02 -13.02 24.51
N GLY A 35 -6.24 -13.38 23.49
CA GLY A 35 -6.74 -13.51 22.12
C GLY A 35 -7.80 -14.59 21.92
N GLU A 36 -7.73 -15.71 22.64
CA GLU A 36 -8.72 -16.80 22.52
C GLU A 36 -10.09 -16.37 23.03
N GLN A 37 -10.13 -15.71 24.19
CA GLN A 37 -11.36 -15.16 24.75
C GLN A 37 -11.94 -14.05 23.86
N ALA A 38 -11.09 -13.21 23.25
CA ALA A 38 -11.53 -12.21 22.30
C ALA A 38 -12.23 -12.84 21.09
N LEU A 39 -11.65 -13.89 20.51
CA LEU A 39 -12.27 -14.62 19.41
C LEU A 39 -13.57 -15.33 19.83
N ALA A 40 -13.61 -15.93 21.02
CA ALA A 40 -14.83 -16.55 21.55
C ALA A 40 -15.95 -15.51 21.71
N ILE A 41 -15.67 -14.34 22.30
CA ILE A 41 -16.65 -13.25 22.45
C ILE A 41 -17.19 -12.80 21.09
N LEU A 42 -16.31 -12.70 20.08
CA LEU A 42 -16.65 -12.27 18.73
C LEU A 42 -17.41 -13.34 17.92
N GLN A 43 -17.26 -14.63 18.23
CA GLN A 43 -17.88 -15.75 17.51
C GLN A 43 -19.17 -16.28 18.16
N GLU A 44 -19.22 -16.35 19.50
CA GLU A 44 -20.33 -16.96 20.25
C GLU A 44 -21.58 -16.07 20.29
N ASN A 45 -21.44 -14.76 20.01
CA ASN A 45 -22.54 -13.79 20.09
C ASN A 45 -22.69 -12.96 18.80
N PRO A 46 -23.18 -13.53 17.68
CA PRO A 46 -23.39 -12.80 16.42
C PRO A 46 -24.33 -11.59 16.54
N SER A 47 -25.18 -11.57 17.58
CA SER A 47 -26.11 -10.49 17.88
C SER A 47 -25.46 -9.31 18.63
N THR A 48 -24.25 -9.50 19.16
CA THR A 48 -23.49 -8.44 19.85
C THR A 48 -22.51 -7.83 18.87
N HIS A 49 -22.90 -6.70 18.29
CA HIS A 49 -22.02 -5.94 17.41
C HIS A 49 -21.01 -5.16 18.25
N PHE A 50 -19.74 -5.20 17.85
CA PHE A 50 -18.70 -4.30 18.34
C PHE A 50 -18.39 -3.28 17.24
N ASP A 51 -18.32 -2.01 17.62
CA ASP A 51 -18.08 -0.91 16.70
C ASP A 51 -16.58 -0.59 16.59
N LEU A 52 -15.78 -1.02 17.56
CA LEU A 52 -14.33 -0.91 17.60
C LEU A 52 -13.69 -2.01 18.44
N ILE A 53 -12.51 -2.48 18.04
CA ILE A 53 -11.67 -3.39 18.82
C ILE A 53 -10.34 -2.70 19.13
N ILE A 54 -9.95 -2.68 20.40
CA ILE A 54 -8.62 -2.26 20.86
C ILE A 54 -7.87 -3.52 21.28
N LEU A 55 -6.74 -3.80 20.63
CA LEU A 55 -6.05 -5.09 20.72
C LEU A 55 -4.56 -4.90 21.06
N ASP A 56 -4.08 -5.51 22.14
CA ASP A 56 -2.64 -5.63 22.38
C ASP A 56 -2.02 -6.66 21.44
N LEU A 57 -0.85 -6.35 20.86
CA LEU A 57 -0.08 -7.31 20.06
C LEU A 57 0.61 -8.37 20.89
N VAL A 58 1.07 -8.01 22.09
CA VAL A 58 1.92 -8.89 22.89
C VAL A 58 1.09 -9.42 24.05
N MET A 59 0.49 -10.59 23.84
CA MET A 59 -0.30 -11.29 24.86
C MET A 59 0.13 -12.76 24.91
N PRO A 60 -0.02 -13.43 26.07
CA PRO A 60 0.24 -14.86 26.18
C PRO A 60 -0.76 -15.69 25.33
N ASN A 61 -0.32 -16.88 24.91
CA ASN A 61 -1.06 -17.80 24.04
C ASN A 61 -1.26 -17.22 22.63
N LEU A 62 -2.51 -16.94 22.24
CA LEU A 62 -2.81 -16.30 20.97
C LEU A 62 -2.52 -14.80 21.05
N ASP A 63 -1.44 -14.40 20.38
CA ASP A 63 -0.99 -13.01 20.31
C ASP A 63 -1.90 -12.15 19.42
N GLY A 64 -1.76 -10.82 19.50
CA GLY A 64 -2.64 -9.92 18.75
C GLY A 64 -2.47 -10.03 17.23
N MET A 65 -1.30 -10.45 16.74
CA MET A 65 -1.11 -10.75 15.32
C MET A 65 -1.92 -11.97 14.87
N GLY A 66 -1.95 -13.03 15.68
CA GLY A 66 -2.78 -14.21 15.47
C GLY A 66 -4.27 -13.87 15.48
N VAL A 67 -4.70 -12.99 16.40
CA VAL A 67 -6.08 -12.48 16.43
C VAL A 67 -6.41 -11.72 15.15
N LEU A 68 -5.56 -10.77 14.70
CA LEU A 68 -5.78 -10.03 13.45
C LEU A 68 -5.93 -10.97 12.25
N GLN A 69 -5.05 -11.96 12.11
CA GLN A 69 -5.11 -12.93 11.00
C GLN A 69 -6.35 -13.82 11.05
N ALA A 70 -6.82 -14.18 12.25
CA ALA A 70 -8.05 -14.93 12.42
C ALA A 70 -9.27 -14.07 12.04
N LEU A 71 -9.27 -12.80 12.42
CA LEU A 71 -10.35 -11.85 12.11
C LEU A 71 -10.41 -11.48 10.62
N GLN A 72 -9.31 -11.54 9.88
CA GLN A 72 -9.35 -11.39 8.42
C GLN A 72 -10.18 -12.48 7.72
N LYS A 73 -10.36 -13.64 8.36
CA LYS A 73 -11.11 -14.77 7.81
C LYS A 73 -12.59 -14.76 8.23
N THR A 74 -13.03 -13.76 8.99
CA THR A 74 -14.40 -13.61 9.48
C THR A 74 -15.05 -12.34 8.92
N ASP A 75 -16.38 -12.28 8.90
CA ASP A 75 -17.16 -11.10 8.41
C ASP A 75 -17.27 -9.99 9.47
N ILE A 76 -16.23 -9.82 10.30
CA ILE A 76 -16.22 -8.80 11.35
C ILE A 76 -15.74 -7.48 10.75
N LYS A 77 -16.66 -6.52 10.67
CA LYS A 77 -16.42 -5.20 10.06
C LYS A 77 -15.90 -4.15 11.04
N ALA A 78 -15.74 -4.48 12.31
CA ALA A 78 -15.24 -3.57 13.32
C ALA A 78 -13.78 -3.16 12.99
N PRO A 79 -13.40 -1.87 13.02
CA PRO A 79 -12.02 -1.46 12.85
C PRO A 79 -11.22 -1.92 14.08
N ILE A 80 -9.94 -2.23 13.88
CA ILE A 80 -9.07 -2.74 14.93
C ILE A 80 -7.92 -1.75 15.18
N ILE A 81 -7.87 -1.16 16.36
CA ILE A 81 -6.74 -0.34 16.81
C ILE A 81 -5.80 -1.22 17.61
N VAL A 82 -4.56 -1.26 17.18
CA VAL A 82 -3.54 -2.12 17.77
C VAL A 82 -2.70 -1.35 18.78
N GLN A 83 -2.37 -1.97 19.91
CA GLN A 83 -1.45 -1.43 20.90
C GLN A 83 -0.21 -2.32 21.03
N THR A 84 0.97 -1.73 21.24
CA THR A 84 2.18 -2.49 21.51
C THR A 84 3.20 -1.70 22.31
N ALA A 85 3.97 -2.36 23.18
CA ALA A 85 5.12 -1.75 23.85
C ALA A 85 6.38 -1.66 22.95
N HIS A 86 6.40 -2.37 21.82
CA HIS A 86 7.57 -2.42 20.94
C HIS A 86 7.48 -1.37 19.83
N ALA A 87 8.36 -0.37 19.86
CA ALA A 87 8.41 0.73 18.88
C ALA A 87 9.11 0.34 17.55
N GLY A 88 8.91 -0.88 17.06
CA GLY A 88 9.47 -1.38 15.82
C GLY A 88 8.60 -1.01 14.61
N ILE A 89 9.19 -0.37 13.61
CA ILE A 89 8.50 -0.03 12.34
C ILE A 89 7.94 -1.30 11.68
N ASP A 90 8.68 -2.41 11.74
CA ASP A 90 8.26 -3.69 11.16
C ASP A 90 6.99 -4.24 11.82
N THR A 91 6.87 -4.12 13.14
CA THR A 91 5.70 -4.54 13.91
C THR A 91 4.46 -3.73 13.52
N ALA A 92 4.61 -2.40 13.40
CA ALA A 92 3.52 -1.53 12.96
C ALA A 92 3.11 -1.82 11.52
N VAL A 93 4.07 -1.98 10.60
CA VAL A 93 3.78 -2.30 9.18
C VAL A 93 3.09 -3.66 9.06
N ASN A 94 3.52 -4.66 9.82
CA ASN A 94 2.93 -5.99 9.80
C ASN A 94 1.51 -5.99 10.38
N ALA A 95 1.25 -5.27 11.47
CA ALA A 95 -0.09 -5.11 12.03
C ALA A 95 -1.04 -4.42 11.02
N MET A 96 -0.58 -3.36 10.35
CA MET A 96 -1.36 -2.67 9.33
C MET A 96 -1.64 -3.57 8.11
N ARG A 97 -0.67 -4.36 7.65
CA ARG A 97 -0.87 -5.36 6.59
C ARG A 97 -1.83 -6.46 7.00
N ALA A 98 -1.85 -6.81 8.28
CA ALA A 98 -2.77 -7.77 8.88
C ALA A 98 -4.17 -7.17 9.14
N GLY A 99 -4.47 -5.96 8.66
CA GLY A 99 -5.82 -5.39 8.68
C GLY A 99 -6.12 -4.47 9.87
N ALA A 100 -5.09 -4.09 10.65
CA ALA A 100 -5.27 -3.06 11.66
C ALA A 100 -5.65 -1.72 11.01
N PHE A 101 -6.60 -1.03 11.63
CA PHE A 101 -7.05 0.30 11.22
C PHE A 101 -6.02 1.38 11.57
N ASP A 102 -5.51 1.32 12.80
CA ASP A 102 -4.49 2.21 13.35
C ASP A 102 -3.65 1.47 14.40
N PHE A 103 -2.51 2.03 14.77
CA PHE A 103 -1.65 1.47 15.80
C PHE A 103 -1.16 2.54 16.78
N VAL A 104 -0.94 2.13 18.03
CA VAL A 104 -0.47 3.00 19.10
C VAL A 104 0.61 2.32 19.91
N ILE A 105 1.66 3.07 20.25
CA ILE A 105 2.77 2.58 21.06
C ILE A 105 2.49 2.90 22.53
N LYS A 106 2.61 1.90 23.41
CA LYS A 106 2.52 2.05 24.86
C LYS A 106 3.84 2.65 25.41
N PRO A 107 3.82 3.62 26.34
CA PRO A 107 2.64 4.23 26.95
C PRO A 107 1.95 5.24 26.03
N VAL A 108 0.61 5.17 25.94
CA VAL A 108 -0.22 6.06 25.13
C VAL A 108 -0.85 7.15 25.99
N ALA A 109 -0.80 8.40 25.54
CA ALA A 109 -1.56 9.49 26.15
C ALA A 109 -3.07 9.31 25.87
N PRO A 110 -3.95 9.46 26.87
CA PRO A 110 -5.41 9.30 26.70
C PRO A 110 -5.98 10.07 25.51
N GLU A 111 -5.50 11.30 25.27
CA GLU A 111 -5.94 12.16 24.17
C GLU A 111 -5.66 11.53 22.80
N ARG A 112 -4.50 10.89 22.64
CA ARG A 112 -4.12 10.19 21.39
C ARG A 112 -5.01 8.98 21.15
N LEU A 113 -5.31 8.22 22.20
CA LEU A 113 -6.20 7.07 22.10
C LEU A 113 -7.63 7.49 21.75
N GLN A 114 -8.14 8.56 22.37
CA GLN A 114 -9.46 9.12 22.07
C GLN A 114 -9.57 9.57 20.60
N VAL A 115 -8.53 10.21 20.06
CA VAL A 115 -8.50 10.60 18.64
C VAL A 115 -8.53 9.36 17.75
N ALA A 116 -7.72 8.34 18.04
CA ALA A 116 -7.69 7.11 17.26
C ALA A 116 -9.06 6.38 17.27
N MET A 117 -9.69 6.27 18.44
CA MET A 117 -11.03 5.66 18.60
C MET A 117 -12.10 6.42 17.83
N ARG A 118 -12.14 7.75 17.95
CA ARG A 118 -13.11 8.59 17.23
C ARG A 118 -12.95 8.46 15.72
N ASN A 119 -11.71 8.38 15.23
CA ASN A 119 -11.43 8.21 13.81
C ASN A 119 -11.88 6.84 13.30
N ALA A 120 -11.65 5.79 14.08
CA ALA A 120 -12.05 4.42 13.74
C ALA A 120 -13.58 4.27 13.70
N LEU A 121 -14.28 4.77 14.73
CA LEU A 121 -15.75 4.68 14.83
C LEU A 121 -16.47 5.50 13.73
N LYS A 122 -15.90 6.65 13.34
CA LYS A 122 -16.43 7.46 12.24
C LYS A 122 -16.42 6.73 10.89
N VAL A 123 -15.41 5.88 10.64
CA VAL A 123 -15.29 5.17 9.35
C VAL A 123 -16.41 4.14 9.17
N ASN A 124 -16.79 3.41 10.22
CA ASN A 124 -17.89 2.43 10.15
C ASN A 124 -19.27 3.09 10.03
N ALA A 125 -19.53 4.15 10.80
CA ALA A 125 -20.77 4.90 10.68
C ALA A 125 -20.94 5.51 9.28
N LEU A 126 -19.83 5.94 8.67
CA LEU A 126 -19.82 6.50 7.31
C LEU A 126 -19.88 5.43 6.22
N GLU A 127 -19.27 4.25 6.33
CA GLU A 127 -19.40 3.19 5.30
C GLU A 127 -20.85 2.70 5.14
N ASP A 128 -21.58 2.57 6.25
CA ASP A 128 -22.99 2.17 6.28
C ASP A 128 -23.94 3.30 5.82
N GLU A 129 -23.58 4.56 6.08
CA GLU A 129 -24.35 5.73 5.63
C GLU A 129 -24.02 6.11 4.17
N ILE A 130 -22.78 5.88 3.72
CA ILE A 130 -22.29 6.09 2.36
C ILE A 130 -22.93 5.11 1.39
N THR A 131 -23.11 3.84 1.75
CA THR A 131 -23.85 2.89 0.89
C THR A 131 -25.31 3.31 0.70
N ARG A 132 -25.96 3.85 1.75
CA ARG A 132 -27.35 4.33 1.68
C ARG A 132 -27.49 5.69 0.98
N ILE A 133 -26.57 6.63 1.18
CA ILE A 133 -26.61 7.98 0.58
C ILE A 133 -26.09 7.97 -0.86
N ARG A 134 -25.08 7.15 -1.23
CA ARG A 134 -24.64 7.01 -2.63
C ARG A 134 -25.80 6.56 -3.53
N SER A 135 -26.62 5.61 -3.07
CA SER A 135 -27.82 5.15 -3.80
C SER A 135 -28.85 6.26 -4.14
N LYS A 136 -28.83 7.39 -3.41
CA LYS A 136 -29.73 8.53 -3.62
C LYS A 136 -29.07 9.71 -4.35
N ARG A 137 -27.74 9.73 -4.49
CA ARG A 137 -26.97 10.80 -5.16
C ARG A 137 -26.48 10.42 -6.56
N ASP A 138 -26.79 9.22 -7.04
CA ASP A 138 -26.38 8.60 -8.32
C ASP A 138 -26.80 9.36 -9.61
N GLY A 139 -27.37 10.55 -9.52
CA GLY A 139 -27.82 11.35 -10.66
C GLY A 139 -26.72 11.90 -11.58
N ASN A 140 -25.43 11.60 -11.35
CA ASN A 140 -24.31 12.16 -12.14
C ASN A 140 -23.14 11.19 -12.43
N LEU A 141 -23.36 9.87 -12.40
CA LEU A 141 -22.35 8.85 -12.73
C LEU A 141 -22.13 8.66 -14.25
N SER A 142 -21.96 9.77 -14.97
CA SER A 142 -21.62 9.78 -16.40
C SER A 142 -20.10 9.69 -16.61
N PHE A 143 -19.63 9.34 -17.81
CA PHE A 143 -18.21 9.46 -18.17
C PHE A 143 -17.61 10.86 -17.87
N LYS A 144 -18.46 11.90 -17.82
CA LYS A 144 -18.06 13.27 -17.42
C LYS A 144 -17.62 13.41 -15.96
N SER A 145 -18.01 12.49 -15.07
CA SER A 145 -17.59 12.49 -13.67
C SER A 145 -16.31 11.67 -13.42
N ILE A 146 -15.81 10.95 -14.42
CA ILE A 146 -14.50 10.31 -14.36
C ILE A 146 -13.43 11.39 -14.48
N ILE A 147 -12.74 11.64 -13.38
CA ILE A 147 -11.66 12.63 -13.31
C ILE A 147 -10.44 12.05 -14.02
N SER A 148 -10.04 12.71 -15.09
CA SER A 148 -8.91 12.29 -15.91
C SER A 148 -8.34 13.51 -16.62
N SER A 149 -7.02 13.64 -16.54
CA SER A 149 -6.19 14.56 -17.31
C SER A 149 -5.31 13.81 -18.32
N SER A 150 -5.15 12.49 -18.15
CA SER A 150 -4.24 11.64 -18.94
C SER A 150 -4.84 11.12 -20.26
N ASP A 151 -4.03 11.16 -21.33
CA ASP A 151 -4.41 10.61 -22.66
C ASP A 151 -4.69 9.10 -22.62
N THR A 152 -4.00 8.37 -21.73
CA THR A 152 -4.18 6.93 -21.53
C THR A 152 -5.59 6.61 -21.05
N MET A 153 -6.10 7.39 -20.10
CA MET A 153 -7.45 7.22 -19.59
C MET A 153 -8.51 7.76 -20.56
N GLY A 154 -8.17 8.76 -21.39
CA GLY A 154 -9.00 9.19 -22.52
C GLY A 154 -9.33 8.04 -23.49
N ARG A 155 -8.38 7.14 -23.76
CA ARG A 155 -8.64 5.93 -24.57
C ARG A 155 -9.62 4.97 -23.90
N VAL A 156 -9.51 4.77 -22.58
CA VAL A 156 -10.43 3.93 -21.79
C VAL A 156 -11.85 4.50 -21.84
N ILE A 157 -12.01 5.80 -21.65
CA ILE A 157 -13.30 6.50 -21.73
C ILE A 157 -13.93 6.33 -23.12
N ASN A 158 -13.15 6.52 -24.19
CA ASN A 158 -13.63 6.34 -25.56
C ASN A 158 -14.07 4.89 -25.85
N LEU A 159 -13.32 3.90 -25.37
CA LEU A 159 -13.71 2.49 -25.47
C LEU A 159 -15.00 2.22 -24.69
N GLY A 160 -15.12 2.73 -23.46
CA GLY A 160 -16.33 2.60 -22.65
C GLY A 160 -17.57 3.21 -23.31
N GLN A 161 -17.44 4.40 -23.91
CA GLN A 161 -18.53 5.05 -24.66
C GLN A 161 -18.97 4.25 -25.88
N ARG A 162 -18.04 3.64 -26.60
CA ARG A 162 -18.36 2.74 -27.73
C ARG A 162 -19.04 1.47 -27.24
N ALA A 163 -18.55 0.90 -26.15
CA ALA A 163 -19.09 -0.31 -25.54
C ALA A 163 -20.54 -0.07 -25.05
N ALA A 164 -20.82 1.10 -24.48
CA ALA A 164 -22.15 1.45 -23.96
C ALA A 164 -23.28 1.32 -25.00
N LYS A 165 -22.98 1.58 -26.28
CA LYS A 165 -23.93 1.50 -27.42
C LYS A 165 -24.22 0.08 -27.92
N SER A 166 -23.59 -0.93 -27.34
CA SER A 166 -23.74 -2.34 -27.73
C SER A 166 -24.17 -3.20 -26.53
N HIS A 167 -24.77 -4.36 -26.78
CA HIS A 167 -25.14 -5.34 -25.76
C HIS A 167 -24.10 -6.45 -25.54
N ILE A 168 -22.95 -6.36 -26.22
CA ILE A 168 -21.87 -7.35 -26.09
C ILE A 168 -21.32 -7.40 -24.65
N PRO A 169 -20.88 -8.58 -24.17
CA PRO A 169 -20.15 -8.70 -22.91
C PRO A 169 -18.88 -7.84 -22.91
N ILE A 170 -18.62 -7.19 -21.78
CA ILE A 170 -17.44 -6.32 -21.59
C ILE A 170 -16.60 -6.92 -20.47
N LEU A 171 -15.29 -7.04 -20.71
CA LEU A 171 -14.32 -7.46 -19.70
C LEU A 171 -13.43 -6.27 -19.34
N ILE A 172 -13.49 -5.82 -18.09
CA ILE A 172 -12.68 -4.73 -17.56
C ILE A 172 -11.49 -5.32 -16.79
N GLU A 173 -10.29 -5.11 -17.30
CA GLU A 173 -9.07 -5.60 -16.68
C GLU A 173 -8.30 -4.47 -16.01
N GLY A 174 -7.72 -4.73 -14.85
CA GLY A 174 -6.83 -3.78 -14.19
C GLY A 174 -6.64 -4.10 -12.72
N GLU A 175 -5.59 -3.53 -12.12
CA GLU A 175 -5.24 -3.77 -10.73
C GLU A 175 -6.37 -3.43 -9.75
N SER A 176 -6.24 -3.88 -8.50
CA SER A 176 -7.20 -3.50 -7.47
C SER A 176 -7.16 -1.99 -7.24
N GLY A 177 -8.33 -1.36 -7.09
CA GLY A 177 -8.43 0.07 -6.80
C GLY A 177 -8.23 1.03 -7.97
N VAL A 178 -8.12 0.57 -9.23
CA VAL A 178 -7.97 1.47 -10.41
C VAL A 178 -9.26 2.16 -10.87
N GLY A 179 -10.42 1.78 -10.31
CA GLY A 179 -11.73 2.34 -10.67
C GLY A 179 -12.55 1.51 -11.67
N LYS A 180 -12.37 0.18 -11.73
CA LYS A 180 -13.13 -0.71 -12.63
C LYS A 180 -14.66 -0.58 -12.46
N GLU A 181 -15.13 -0.55 -11.22
CA GLU A 181 -16.56 -0.37 -10.90
C GLU A 181 -17.11 0.98 -11.39
N LEU A 182 -16.34 2.06 -11.27
CA LEU A 182 -16.74 3.38 -11.76
C LEU A 182 -16.90 3.38 -13.30
N ILE A 183 -16.01 2.70 -14.00
CA ILE A 183 -16.10 2.53 -15.46
C ILE A 183 -17.32 1.69 -15.82
N ALA A 184 -17.59 0.59 -15.10
CA ALA A 184 -18.79 -0.23 -15.32
C ALA A 184 -20.08 0.57 -15.13
N LYS A 185 -20.17 1.38 -14.06
CA LYS A 185 -21.29 2.29 -13.82
C LYS A 185 -21.45 3.33 -14.93
N ALA A 186 -20.35 3.95 -15.36
CA ALA A 186 -20.39 4.92 -16.45
C ALA A 186 -20.85 4.30 -17.79
N ILE A 187 -20.44 3.06 -18.08
CA ILE A 187 -20.91 2.30 -19.25
C ILE A 187 -22.42 2.04 -19.15
N GLN A 188 -22.91 1.57 -17.99
CA GLN A 188 -24.35 1.32 -17.80
C GLN A 188 -25.15 2.61 -17.95
N HIS A 189 -24.70 3.71 -17.36
CA HIS A 189 -25.38 5.00 -17.41
C HIS A 189 -25.43 5.58 -18.82
N ALA A 190 -24.41 5.33 -19.65
CA ALA A 190 -24.36 5.75 -21.05
C ALA A 190 -25.06 4.78 -22.02
N SER A 191 -25.66 3.69 -21.52
CA SER A 191 -26.31 2.67 -22.34
C SER A 191 -27.82 2.86 -22.46
N ASP A 192 -28.44 2.12 -23.38
CA ASP A 192 -29.90 2.05 -23.54
C ASP A 192 -30.59 1.41 -22.31
N ARG A 193 -29.83 0.76 -21.41
CA ARG A 193 -30.29 0.18 -20.14
C ARG A 193 -30.01 1.08 -18.93
N SER A 194 -29.74 2.37 -19.14
CA SER A 194 -29.43 3.33 -18.07
C SER A 194 -30.54 3.49 -17.01
N SER A 195 -31.80 3.34 -17.40
CA SER A 195 -32.98 3.38 -16.51
C SER A 195 -33.37 2.01 -15.94
N LYS A 196 -32.61 0.95 -16.24
CA LYS A 196 -32.86 -0.43 -15.82
C LYS A 196 -31.94 -0.81 -14.64
N PRO A 197 -32.24 -1.91 -13.91
CA PRO A 197 -31.42 -2.34 -12.78
C PRO A 197 -29.94 -2.50 -13.15
N PHE A 198 -29.06 -2.01 -12.28
CA PHE A 198 -27.63 -2.28 -12.32
C PHE A 198 -27.26 -3.08 -11.07
N VAL A 199 -27.20 -4.40 -11.22
CA VAL A 199 -26.92 -5.32 -10.11
C VAL A 199 -25.42 -5.58 -10.07
N THR A 200 -24.82 -5.37 -8.90
CA THR A 200 -23.38 -5.58 -8.69
C THR A 200 -23.15 -6.78 -7.77
N VAL A 201 -22.14 -7.58 -8.09
CA VAL A 201 -21.72 -8.72 -7.28
C VAL A 201 -20.19 -8.74 -7.26
N ASN A 202 -19.61 -8.74 -6.06
CA ASN A 202 -18.19 -8.99 -5.90
C ASN A 202 -17.99 -10.48 -5.60
N CYS A 203 -17.43 -11.22 -6.55
CA CYS A 203 -17.24 -12.66 -6.43
C CYS A 203 -16.17 -13.03 -5.40
N GLY A 204 -15.14 -12.20 -5.20
CA GLY A 204 -14.08 -12.47 -4.22
C GLY A 204 -14.49 -12.22 -2.75
N ALA A 205 -15.58 -11.48 -2.52
CA ALA A 205 -16.10 -11.23 -1.18
C ALA A 205 -17.10 -12.30 -0.70
N ILE A 206 -17.48 -13.26 -1.57
CA ILE A 206 -18.50 -14.25 -1.28
C ILE A 206 -17.85 -15.61 -1.03
N PRO A 207 -18.20 -16.32 0.06
CA PRO A 207 -17.73 -17.69 0.27
C PRO A 207 -18.11 -18.64 -0.88
N ASP A 208 -17.17 -19.52 -1.28
CA ASP A 208 -17.34 -20.46 -2.40
C ASP A 208 -18.61 -21.32 -2.31
N ASN A 209 -19.02 -21.70 -1.10
CA ASN A 209 -20.23 -22.50 -0.87
C ASN A 209 -21.54 -21.72 -1.02
N LEU A 210 -21.50 -20.38 -1.02
CA LEU A 210 -22.66 -19.50 -1.12
C LEU A 210 -22.75 -18.77 -2.46
N VAL A 211 -21.66 -18.67 -3.22
CA VAL A 211 -21.61 -17.92 -4.48
C VAL A 211 -22.67 -18.38 -5.48
N GLU A 212 -22.88 -19.70 -5.59
CA GLU A 212 -23.88 -20.27 -6.48
C GLU A 212 -25.31 -19.86 -6.08
N SER A 213 -25.61 -19.97 -4.79
CA SER A 213 -26.89 -19.62 -4.19
C SER A 213 -27.22 -18.14 -4.35
N ILE A 214 -26.22 -17.25 -4.16
CA ILE A 214 -26.39 -15.80 -4.31
C ILE A 214 -26.57 -15.42 -5.79
N LEU A 215 -25.78 -16.00 -6.70
CA LEU A 215 -25.86 -15.66 -8.11
C LEU A 215 -27.14 -16.19 -8.77
N PHE A 216 -27.43 -17.48 -8.62
CA PHE A 216 -28.51 -18.15 -9.34
C PHE A 216 -29.81 -18.28 -8.54
N GLY A 217 -29.76 -18.10 -7.22
CA GLY A 217 -30.90 -18.29 -6.33
C GLY A 217 -31.09 -19.75 -5.94
N HIS A 218 -31.98 -20.00 -5.00
CA HIS A 218 -32.35 -21.35 -4.58
C HIS A 218 -33.82 -21.45 -4.18
N GLU A 219 -34.39 -22.63 -4.37
CA GLU A 219 -35.70 -22.98 -3.84
C GLU A 219 -35.61 -23.40 -2.36
N LYS A 220 -36.72 -23.29 -1.65
CA LYS A 220 -36.80 -23.73 -0.25
C LYS A 220 -36.44 -25.21 -0.12
N GLY A 221 -35.53 -25.53 0.78
CA GLY A 221 -35.06 -26.90 1.01
C GLY A 221 -33.98 -27.41 0.04
N ALA A 222 -33.39 -26.54 -0.77
CA ALA A 222 -32.34 -26.92 -1.73
C ALA A 222 -31.06 -27.48 -1.08
N PHE A 223 -30.72 -27.05 0.14
CA PHE A 223 -29.59 -27.54 0.93
C PHE A 223 -29.88 -27.35 2.44
N THR A 224 -29.04 -27.93 3.30
CA THR A 224 -29.15 -27.80 4.76
C THR A 224 -28.99 -26.33 5.18
N GLY A 225 -30.06 -25.70 5.67
CA GLY A 225 -30.11 -24.28 6.02
C GLY A 225 -30.92 -23.40 5.05
N ALA A 226 -31.39 -23.94 3.92
CA ALA A 226 -32.26 -23.24 2.96
C ALA A 226 -33.72 -23.15 3.45
N ASN A 227 -33.96 -22.39 4.52
CA ASN A 227 -35.27 -22.28 5.17
C ASN A 227 -36.31 -21.54 4.31
N ASP A 228 -35.83 -20.61 3.48
CA ASP A 228 -36.63 -19.74 2.62
C ASP A 228 -36.09 -19.73 1.19
N LYS A 229 -36.94 -19.34 0.24
CA LYS A 229 -36.53 -19.15 -1.16
C LYS A 229 -35.70 -17.88 -1.30
N HIS A 230 -34.61 -17.95 -2.06
CA HIS A 230 -33.77 -16.79 -2.38
C HIS A 230 -33.78 -16.50 -3.88
N ILE A 231 -34.02 -15.24 -4.24
CA ILE A 231 -33.96 -14.78 -5.63
C ILE A 231 -32.50 -14.46 -5.96
N GLY A 232 -31.97 -15.10 -7.01
CA GLY A 232 -30.58 -14.88 -7.43
C GLY A 232 -30.35 -13.54 -8.14
N LYS A 233 -29.10 -13.08 -8.12
CA LYS A 233 -28.65 -11.84 -8.76
C LYS A 233 -28.92 -11.77 -10.27
N PHE A 234 -28.90 -12.91 -10.98
CA PHE A 234 -29.29 -12.95 -12.39
C PHE A 234 -30.75 -12.57 -12.63
N VAL A 235 -31.65 -12.98 -11.72
CA VAL A 235 -33.07 -12.65 -11.82
C VAL A 235 -33.30 -11.19 -11.44
N GLU A 236 -32.60 -10.69 -10.41
CA GLU A 236 -32.63 -9.26 -10.05
C GLU A 236 -32.15 -8.37 -11.21
N ALA A 237 -31.17 -8.84 -12.00
CA ALA A 237 -30.60 -8.12 -13.13
C ALA A 237 -31.41 -8.25 -14.43
N ASN A 238 -32.53 -8.97 -14.42
CA ASN A 238 -33.33 -9.22 -15.60
C ASN A 238 -33.86 -7.91 -16.23
N GLY A 239 -33.69 -7.77 -17.55
CA GLY A 239 -33.92 -6.54 -18.31
C GLY A 239 -32.88 -5.43 -18.08
N GLY A 240 -31.89 -5.64 -17.21
CA GLY A 240 -30.89 -4.69 -16.78
C GLY A 240 -29.46 -5.09 -17.12
N THR A 241 -28.52 -4.70 -16.27
CA THR A 241 -27.09 -5.00 -16.39
C THR A 241 -26.59 -5.67 -15.12
N LEU A 242 -25.87 -6.78 -15.27
CA LEU A 242 -25.18 -7.49 -14.21
C LEU A 242 -23.69 -7.14 -14.27
N PHE A 243 -23.14 -6.63 -13.17
CA PHE A 243 -21.73 -6.39 -12.99
C PHE A 243 -21.12 -7.43 -12.06
N LEU A 244 -20.20 -8.24 -12.59
CA LEU A 244 -19.44 -9.23 -11.83
C LEU A 244 -18.02 -8.71 -11.60
N ASP A 245 -17.72 -8.25 -10.39
CA ASP A 245 -16.36 -7.90 -9.99
C ASP A 245 -15.61 -9.15 -9.53
N GLU A 246 -14.31 -9.15 -9.78
CA GLU A 246 -13.40 -10.27 -9.46
C GLU A 246 -13.86 -11.62 -10.05
N VAL A 247 -14.29 -11.63 -11.32
CA VAL A 247 -14.80 -12.84 -12.01
C VAL A 247 -13.80 -14.01 -12.01
N GLY A 248 -12.50 -13.72 -11.88
CA GLY A 248 -11.45 -14.74 -11.76
C GLY A 248 -11.43 -15.50 -10.43
N GLU A 249 -12.24 -15.09 -9.44
CA GLU A 249 -12.42 -15.81 -8.16
C GLU A 249 -13.57 -16.83 -8.21
N LEU A 250 -14.32 -16.90 -9.30
CA LEU A 250 -15.45 -17.84 -9.40
C LEU A 250 -14.97 -19.30 -9.36
N PRO A 251 -15.60 -20.17 -8.55
CA PRO A 251 -15.37 -21.62 -8.60
C PRO A 251 -15.71 -22.21 -9.98
N LEU A 252 -15.03 -23.28 -10.38
CA LEU A 252 -15.20 -23.92 -11.70
C LEU A 252 -16.65 -24.33 -11.99
N ASP A 253 -17.37 -24.84 -10.99
CA ASP A 253 -18.77 -25.23 -11.15
C ASP A 253 -19.69 -24.03 -11.41
N THR A 254 -19.41 -22.91 -10.74
CA THR A 254 -20.12 -21.64 -10.97
C THR A 254 -19.80 -21.06 -12.36
N GLN A 255 -18.57 -21.23 -12.85
CA GLN A 255 -18.16 -20.83 -14.20
C GLN A 255 -18.97 -21.56 -15.29
N VAL A 256 -19.26 -22.86 -15.10
CA VAL A 256 -20.11 -23.63 -16.03
C VAL A 256 -21.51 -23.03 -16.13
N LYS A 257 -22.12 -22.70 -14.99
CA LYS A 257 -23.45 -22.10 -14.94
C LYS A 257 -23.48 -20.69 -15.52
N LEU A 258 -22.43 -19.89 -15.27
CA LEU A 258 -22.28 -18.56 -15.89
C LEU A 258 -22.18 -18.67 -17.42
N LEU A 259 -21.44 -19.64 -17.94
CA LEU A 259 -21.35 -19.89 -19.38
C LEU A 259 -22.73 -20.22 -19.97
N ARG A 260 -23.50 -21.08 -19.30
CA ARG A 260 -24.87 -21.43 -19.70
C ARG A 260 -25.78 -20.19 -19.75
N ALA A 261 -25.72 -19.36 -18.71
CA ALA A 261 -26.47 -18.09 -18.66
C ALA A 261 -26.12 -17.16 -19.84
N LEU A 262 -24.84 -17.13 -20.26
CA LEU A 262 -24.37 -16.30 -21.38
C LEU A 262 -24.67 -16.85 -22.78
N GLN A 263 -24.88 -18.17 -22.89
CA GLN A 263 -25.15 -18.84 -24.16
C GLN A 263 -26.65 -19.00 -24.40
N GLU A 264 -27.37 -19.47 -23.38
CA GLU A 264 -28.79 -19.86 -23.49
C GLU A 264 -29.75 -18.77 -22.97
N GLY A 265 -29.26 -17.80 -22.19
CA GLY A 265 -30.13 -16.83 -21.52
C GLY A 265 -31.00 -17.48 -20.44
N GLU A 266 -30.55 -18.60 -19.89
CA GLU A 266 -31.25 -19.39 -18.89
C GLU A 266 -30.34 -19.69 -17.71
N ILE A 267 -30.91 -19.68 -16.50
CA ILE A 267 -30.22 -20.06 -15.26
C ILE A 267 -30.95 -21.22 -14.58
N ASP A 268 -30.21 -22.03 -13.83
CA ASP A 268 -30.76 -23.11 -13.00
C ASP A 268 -30.59 -22.76 -11.51
N PRO A 269 -31.62 -22.22 -10.84
CA PRO A 269 -31.58 -22.03 -9.39
C PRO A 269 -31.35 -23.36 -8.67
N VAL A 270 -30.65 -23.33 -7.54
CA VAL A 270 -30.34 -24.54 -6.78
C VAL A 270 -31.63 -25.20 -6.29
N GLY A 271 -31.80 -26.48 -6.62
CA GLY A 271 -33.00 -27.25 -6.28
C GLY A 271 -34.23 -26.94 -7.15
N ALA A 272 -34.14 -26.07 -8.15
CA ALA A 272 -35.24 -25.80 -9.06
C ALA A 272 -35.42 -26.92 -10.10
N ALA A 273 -36.67 -27.27 -10.39
CA ALA A 273 -37.00 -28.30 -11.37
C ALA A 273 -36.97 -27.79 -12.83
N LYS A 274 -36.96 -26.47 -13.04
CA LYS A 274 -37.01 -25.85 -14.37
C LYS A 274 -36.05 -24.66 -14.45
N PRO A 275 -35.37 -24.47 -15.60
CA PRO A 275 -34.59 -23.26 -15.86
C PRO A 275 -35.46 -22.00 -15.86
N VAL A 276 -34.84 -20.86 -15.55
CA VAL A 276 -35.46 -19.53 -15.57
C VAL A 276 -34.80 -18.70 -16.66
N LYS A 277 -35.60 -18.16 -17.58
CA LYS A 277 -35.11 -17.23 -18.62
C LYS A 277 -34.77 -15.87 -18.03
N VAL A 278 -33.60 -15.35 -18.39
CA VAL A 278 -33.09 -14.05 -17.98
C VAL A 278 -32.50 -13.30 -19.17
N ASP A 279 -32.84 -12.03 -19.33
CA ASP A 279 -32.23 -11.11 -20.28
C ASP A 279 -31.36 -10.11 -19.53
N PHE A 280 -30.05 -10.32 -19.52
CA PHE A 280 -29.11 -9.42 -18.84
C PHE A 280 -27.99 -9.01 -19.79
N ARG A 281 -27.48 -7.80 -19.58
CA ARG A 281 -26.20 -7.37 -20.15
C ARG A 281 -25.10 -7.67 -19.13
N LEU A 282 -24.01 -8.31 -19.54
CA LEU A 282 -22.88 -8.60 -18.65
C LEU A 282 -21.76 -7.56 -18.78
N ILE A 283 -21.31 -7.05 -17.64
CA ILE A 283 -20.02 -6.39 -17.48
C ILE A 283 -19.23 -7.18 -16.43
N SER A 284 -18.04 -7.64 -16.76
CA SER A 284 -17.18 -8.37 -15.82
C SER A 284 -15.91 -7.57 -15.55
N ALA A 285 -15.35 -7.73 -14.36
CA ALA A 285 -14.08 -7.12 -13.99
C ALA A 285 -13.15 -8.14 -13.32
N THR A 286 -11.85 -7.95 -13.50
CA THR A 286 -10.80 -8.78 -12.88
C THR A 286 -9.52 -7.99 -12.66
N ASN A 287 -8.80 -8.35 -11.60
CA ASN A 287 -7.41 -7.94 -11.34
C ASN A 287 -6.40 -9.06 -11.63
N LYS A 288 -6.86 -10.28 -11.91
CA LYS A 288 -6.03 -11.43 -12.26
C LYS A 288 -5.90 -11.58 -13.78
N ASP A 289 -4.80 -12.19 -14.21
CA ASP A 289 -4.61 -12.62 -15.59
C ASP A 289 -5.43 -13.90 -15.85
N LEU A 290 -6.57 -13.74 -16.55
CA LEU A 290 -7.44 -14.87 -16.86
C LEU A 290 -6.78 -15.90 -17.79
N ILE A 291 -5.87 -15.47 -18.68
CA ILE A 291 -5.16 -16.39 -19.59
C ILE A 291 -4.24 -17.29 -18.76
N GLN A 292 -3.58 -16.76 -17.74
CA GLN A 292 -2.78 -17.56 -16.83
C GLN A 292 -3.66 -18.52 -16.01
N LEU A 293 -4.82 -18.07 -15.52
CA LEU A 293 -5.74 -18.96 -14.80
C LEU A 293 -6.30 -20.09 -15.68
N VAL A 294 -6.48 -19.85 -16.99
CA VAL A 294 -6.84 -20.91 -17.95
C VAL A 294 -5.73 -21.94 -18.07
N LYS A 295 -4.48 -21.51 -18.22
CA LYS A 295 -3.31 -22.42 -18.26
C LYS A 295 -3.17 -23.24 -16.98
N ASP A 296 -3.49 -22.64 -15.84
CA ASP A 296 -3.43 -23.27 -14.53
C ASP A 296 -4.65 -24.17 -14.23
N GLY A 297 -5.63 -24.27 -15.14
CA GLY A 297 -6.86 -25.05 -14.97
C GLY A 297 -7.83 -24.48 -13.93
N LYS A 298 -7.63 -23.22 -13.50
CA LYS A 298 -8.47 -22.52 -12.52
C LYS A 298 -9.58 -21.69 -13.16
N PHE A 299 -9.50 -21.47 -14.46
CA PHE A 299 -10.52 -20.77 -15.24
C PHE A 299 -10.80 -21.52 -16.53
N ARG A 300 -12.07 -21.61 -16.93
CA ARG A 300 -12.43 -22.34 -18.14
C ARG A 300 -12.15 -21.52 -19.39
N GLU A 301 -11.54 -22.17 -20.38
CA GLU A 301 -11.18 -21.54 -21.66
C GLU A 301 -12.41 -21.07 -22.45
N ASP A 302 -13.48 -21.88 -22.46
CA ASP A 302 -14.74 -21.56 -23.14
C ASP A 302 -15.42 -20.30 -22.58
N LEU A 303 -15.45 -20.16 -21.25
CA LEU A 303 -15.95 -18.97 -20.57
C LEU A 303 -15.06 -17.76 -20.85
N TYR A 304 -13.74 -17.91 -20.84
CA TYR A 304 -12.81 -16.82 -21.11
C TYR A 304 -13.10 -16.16 -22.48
N TYR A 305 -13.22 -16.95 -23.55
CA TYR A 305 -13.52 -16.39 -24.87
C TYR A 305 -14.92 -15.75 -24.96
N ARG A 306 -15.88 -16.21 -24.14
CA ARG A 306 -17.23 -15.62 -24.10
C ARG A 306 -17.29 -14.31 -23.32
N LEU A 307 -16.42 -14.13 -22.32
CA LEU A 307 -16.28 -12.89 -21.56
C LEU A 307 -15.41 -11.86 -22.30
N ASN A 308 -14.32 -12.31 -22.92
CA ASN A 308 -13.32 -11.46 -23.57
C ASN A 308 -13.73 -11.01 -24.99
N VAL A 309 -14.98 -10.58 -25.15
CA VAL A 309 -15.50 -10.08 -26.43
C VAL A 309 -15.11 -8.61 -26.63
N PHE A 310 -15.16 -7.82 -25.55
CA PHE A 310 -14.77 -6.41 -25.56
C PHE A 310 -13.90 -6.08 -24.34
N PRO A 311 -12.57 -6.29 -24.42
CA PRO A 311 -11.67 -5.98 -23.32
C PRO A 311 -11.43 -4.47 -23.18
N ILE A 312 -11.46 -3.98 -21.94
CA ILE A 312 -11.09 -2.63 -21.55
C ILE A 312 -10.04 -2.73 -20.44
N ARG A 313 -8.79 -2.41 -20.78
CA ARG A 313 -7.69 -2.41 -19.82
C ARG A 313 -7.54 -1.02 -19.17
N VAL A 314 -7.72 -0.96 -17.86
CA VAL A 314 -7.60 0.25 -17.05
C VAL A 314 -6.16 0.36 -16.54
N PRO A 315 -5.44 1.45 -16.85
CA PRO A 315 -4.06 1.62 -16.42
C PRO A 315 -3.97 1.83 -14.89
N PRO A 316 -2.90 1.32 -14.24
CA PRO A 316 -2.62 1.62 -12.85
C PRO A 316 -2.26 3.10 -12.67
N LEU A 317 -2.43 3.65 -11.46
CA LEU A 317 -2.27 5.07 -11.17
C LEU A 317 -0.84 5.57 -11.43
N ARG A 318 0.17 4.73 -11.22
CA ARG A 318 1.58 5.02 -11.55
C ARG A 318 1.85 5.32 -13.03
N ASP A 319 1.02 4.80 -13.94
CA ASP A 319 1.14 5.04 -15.39
C ASP A 319 0.33 6.29 -15.83
N ARG A 320 -0.34 6.95 -14.90
CA ARG A 320 -1.18 8.15 -15.11
C ARG A 320 -1.06 9.14 -13.94
N LYS A 321 0.18 9.46 -13.55
CA LYS A 321 0.48 10.36 -12.43
C LYS A 321 -0.09 11.78 -12.59
N ASP A 322 -0.40 12.19 -13.83
CA ASP A 322 -1.06 13.47 -14.14
C ASP A 322 -2.51 13.55 -13.64
N ASP A 323 -3.14 12.41 -13.35
CA ASP A 323 -4.50 12.36 -12.79
C ASP A 323 -4.49 12.64 -11.27
N ILE A 324 -3.37 12.42 -10.58
CA ILE A 324 -3.28 12.51 -9.11
C ILE A 324 -3.69 13.89 -8.60
N PRO A 325 -3.20 15.04 -9.12
CA PRO A 325 -3.61 16.35 -8.60
C PRO A 325 -5.12 16.61 -8.74
N ALA A 326 -5.72 16.18 -9.85
CA ALA A 326 -7.15 16.37 -10.09
C ALA A 326 -7.99 15.47 -9.17
N LEU A 327 -7.59 14.20 -8.99
CA LEU A 327 -8.21 13.26 -8.07
C LEU A 327 -8.14 13.76 -6.62
N THR A 328 -6.95 14.16 -6.17
CA THR A 328 -6.72 14.68 -4.81
C THR A 328 -7.60 15.89 -4.51
N ARG A 329 -7.69 16.86 -5.44
CA ARG A 329 -8.55 18.04 -5.26
C ARG A 329 -10.03 17.68 -5.16
N ASN A 330 -10.48 16.70 -5.96
CA ASN A 330 -11.88 16.27 -5.90
C ASN A 330 -12.19 15.56 -4.58
N PHE A 331 -11.33 14.64 -4.15
CA PHE A 331 -11.47 13.96 -2.86
C PHE A 331 -11.45 14.96 -1.71
N LEU A 332 -10.52 15.91 -1.72
CA LEU A 332 -10.48 16.99 -0.75
C LEU A 332 -11.80 17.75 -0.69
N ALA A 333 -12.30 18.23 -1.83
CA ALA A 333 -13.54 18.99 -1.88
C ALA A 333 -14.75 18.18 -1.38
N ARG A 334 -14.81 16.89 -1.71
CA ARG A 334 -15.88 15.99 -1.26
C ARG A 334 -15.80 15.77 0.25
N PHE A 335 -14.63 15.38 0.76
CA PHE A 335 -14.45 15.06 2.19
C PHE A 335 -14.52 16.29 3.08
N ALA A 336 -14.01 17.45 2.63
CA ALA A 336 -14.14 18.71 3.35
C ALA A 336 -15.61 19.14 3.48
N ALA A 337 -16.43 18.91 2.45
CA ALA A 337 -17.86 19.17 2.51
C ALA A 337 -18.60 18.19 3.45
N GLU A 338 -18.22 16.91 3.42
CA GLU A 338 -18.79 15.86 4.28
C GLU A 338 -18.44 16.08 5.77
N GLU A 339 -17.20 16.46 6.09
CA GLU A 339 -16.76 16.78 7.46
C GLU A 339 -17.12 18.20 7.93
N GLY A 340 -17.85 18.98 7.12
CA GLY A 340 -18.22 20.37 7.45
C GLY A 340 -17.05 21.37 7.50
N ARG A 341 -15.88 20.99 6.98
CA ARG A 341 -14.64 21.77 6.98
C ARG A 341 -14.54 22.68 5.76
N LYS A 342 -15.41 23.69 5.69
CA LYS A 342 -15.52 24.61 4.53
C LYS A 342 -14.25 25.40 4.20
N ASN A 343 -13.34 25.56 5.17
CA ASN A 343 -12.10 26.31 4.99
C ASN A 343 -10.94 25.45 4.48
N LEU A 344 -11.07 24.11 4.49
CA LEU A 344 -10.05 23.21 3.99
C LEU A 344 -10.19 23.05 2.47
N THR A 345 -9.53 23.93 1.73
CA THR A 345 -9.73 24.04 0.27
C THR A 345 -8.49 23.69 -0.55
N HIS A 346 -7.32 23.62 0.08
CA HIS A 346 -6.06 23.53 -0.66
C HIS A 346 -5.17 22.38 -0.18
N VAL A 347 -4.44 21.80 -1.14
CA VAL A 347 -3.26 20.97 -0.89
C VAL A 347 -2.06 21.77 -1.37
N THR A 348 -1.02 21.84 -0.55
CA THR A 348 0.21 22.55 -0.90
C THR A 348 0.91 21.92 -2.12
N PRO A 349 1.63 22.72 -2.94
CA PRO A 349 2.39 22.20 -4.07
C PRO A 349 3.39 21.10 -3.69
N GLU A 350 4.01 21.23 -2.52
CA GLU A 350 4.97 20.27 -1.97
C GLU A 350 4.30 18.94 -1.65
N ALA A 351 3.13 18.97 -0.99
CA ALA A 351 2.34 17.78 -0.72
C ALA A 351 1.83 17.11 -2.01
N LEU A 352 1.38 17.89 -3.00
CA LEU A 352 1.00 17.34 -4.30
C LEU A 352 2.18 16.66 -5.02
N SER A 353 3.36 17.27 -4.97
CA SER A 353 4.58 16.70 -5.56
C SER A 353 4.96 15.39 -4.87
N LEU A 354 4.84 15.33 -3.53
CA LEU A 354 5.02 14.10 -2.76
C LEU A 354 4.04 13.01 -3.22
N LEU A 355 2.75 13.33 -3.31
CA LEU A 355 1.72 12.39 -3.75
C LEU A 355 1.96 11.90 -5.20
N GLN A 356 2.45 12.76 -6.10
CA GLN A 356 2.79 12.37 -7.47
C GLN A 356 4.03 11.49 -7.56
N SER A 357 4.99 11.65 -6.64
CA SER A 357 6.21 10.84 -6.63
C SER A 357 5.96 9.39 -6.22
N TYR A 358 4.90 9.13 -5.44
CA TYR A 358 4.54 7.80 -4.96
C TYR A 358 3.89 6.92 -6.06
N ASP A 359 4.09 5.61 -5.97
CA ASP A 359 3.66 4.66 -7.02
C ASP A 359 2.26 4.07 -6.80
N TRP A 360 1.64 4.29 -5.64
CA TRP A 360 0.25 3.90 -5.36
C TRP A 360 -0.08 2.44 -5.69
N PRO A 361 0.50 1.44 -5.00
CA PRO A 361 0.19 0.03 -5.22
C PRO A 361 -1.30 -0.32 -5.01
N GLY A 362 -2.02 0.43 -4.16
CA GLY A 362 -3.48 0.32 -4.01
C GLY A 362 -4.29 1.29 -4.89
N ASN A 363 -3.62 1.92 -5.86
CA ASN A 363 -4.19 2.80 -6.88
C ASN A 363 -5.07 3.92 -6.29
N ILE A 364 -6.20 4.24 -6.95
CA ILE A 364 -7.10 5.34 -6.57
C ILE A 364 -7.69 5.09 -5.18
N ARG A 365 -8.01 3.83 -4.83
CA ARG A 365 -8.56 3.49 -3.51
C ARG A 365 -7.58 3.86 -2.38
N GLN A 366 -6.29 3.59 -2.57
CA GLN A 366 -5.28 3.99 -1.60
C GLN A 366 -5.15 5.52 -1.52
N LEU A 367 -5.11 6.22 -2.67
CA LEU A 367 -5.08 7.68 -2.71
C LEU A 367 -6.28 8.31 -1.99
N GLU A 368 -7.48 7.81 -2.28
CA GLU A 368 -8.74 8.25 -1.66
C GLU A 368 -8.68 8.10 -0.14
N ASN A 369 -8.28 6.93 0.37
CA ASN A 369 -8.14 6.67 1.81
C ASN A 369 -7.06 7.54 2.45
N THR A 370 -5.94 7.76 1.76
CA THR A 370 -4.86 8.63 2.25
C THR A 370 -5.32 10.09 2.36
N VAL A 371 -6.03 10.61 1.35
CA VAL A 371 -6.58 11.98 1.38
C VAL A 371 -7.69 12.11 2.43
N PHE A 372 -8.57 11.11 2.56
CA PHE A 372 -9.60 11.10 3.61
C PHE A 372 -8.97 11.21 5.01
N ARG A 373 -7.97 10.37 5.30
CA ARG A 373 -7.23 10.41 6.57
C ARG A 373 -6.60 11.77 6.81
N ALA A 374 -5.95 12.34 5.79
CA ALA A 374 -5.38 13.68 5.88
C ALA A 374 -6.44 14.75 6.20
N VAL A 375 -7.61 14.70 5.55
CA VAL A 375 -8.74 15.61 5.81
C VAL A 375 -9.28 15.47 7.22
N VAL A 376 -9.34 14.27 7.78
CA VAL A 376 -9.84 14.03 9.15
C VAL A 376 -8.83 14.50 10.19
N LEU A 377 -7.53 14.28 9.95
CA LEU A 377 -6.45 14.55 10.90
C LEU A 377 -5.92 15.98 10.86
N CYS A 378 -6.12 16.70 9.76
CA CYS A 378 -5.62 18.07 9.64
C CYS A 378 -6.29 18.97 10.69
N ASP A 379 -5.56 19.89 11.30
CA ASP A 379 -6.14 20.94 12.15
C ASP A 379 -6.09 22.33 11.50
N SER A 380 -5.47 22.41 10.32
CA SER A 380 -5.34 23.64 9.53
C SER A 380 -6.33 23.70 8.36
N ASN A 381 -6.30 24.82 7.64
CA ASN A 381 -7.13 25.04 6.44
C ASN A 381 -6.47 24.55 5.14
N GLN A 382 -5.33 23.84 5.23
CA GLN A 382 -4.63 23.30 4.06
C GLN A 382 -3.94 21.97 4.37
N LEU A 383 -3.87 21.07 3.39
CA LEU A 383 -3.09 19.83 3.54
C LEU A 383 -1.63 20.09 3.15
N THR A 384 -0.73 19.85 4.09
CA THR A 384 0.72 19.94 3.93
C THR A 384 1.35 18.56 3.86
N VAL A 385 2.68 18.49 3.79
CA VAL A 385 3.41 17.22 3.80
C VAL A 385 3.22 16.48 5.13
N ASP A 386 2.99 17.20 6.23
CA ASP A 386 2.85 16.65 7.58
C ASP A 386 1.60 15.78 7.74
N GLU A 387 0.57 16.03 6.93
CA GLU A 387 -0.63 15.18 6.86
C GLU A 387 -0.43 13.88 6.07
N PHE A 388 0.73 13.69 5.44
CA PHE A 388 1.07 12.48 4.66
C PHE A 388 2.33 11.75 5.18
N PRO A 389 2.47 11.49 6.48
CA PRO A 389 3.73 10.98 7.07
C PRO A 389 4.10 9.58 6.53
N GLN A 390 3.11 8.75 6.24
CA GLN A 390 3.28 7.40 5.69
C GLN A 390 3.84 7.41 4.26
N ILE A 391 3.53 8.44 3.48
CA ILE A 391 4.02 8.58 2.10
C ILE A 391 5.41 9.24 2.13
N ALA A 392 5.59 10.25 2.97
CA ALA A 392 6.88 10.93 3.16
C ALA A 392 7.99 9.96 3.58
N SER A 393 7.70 9.03 4.50
CA SER A 393 8.66 8.02 4.95
C SER A 393 9.08 7.05 3.84
N GLN A 394 8.15 6.65 2.97
CA GLN A 394 8.42 5.71 1.87
C GLN A 394 9.19 6.37 0.72
N VAL A 395 8.82 7.61 0.36
CA VAL A 395 9.50 8.36 -0.71
C VAL A 395 10.91 8.79 -0.31
N SER A 396 11.13 9.19 0.94
CA SER A 396 12.46 9.56 1.45
C SER A 396 13.43 8.37 1.58
N ALA A 397 12.93 7.19 1.96
CA ALA A 397 13.71 5.95 1.94
C ALA A 397 14.07 5.50 0.50
N PHE A 398 13.20 5.80 -0.47
CA PHE A 398 13.40 5.49 -1.89
C PHE A 398 14.36 6.46 -2.60
N SER A 399 14.31 7.76 -2.25
CA SER A 399 15.24 8.75 -2.83
C SER A 399 16.69 8.53 -2.36
N ALA A 400 16.90 8.08 -1.12
CA ALA A 400 18.23 7.68 -0.62
C ALA A 400 18.84 6.48 -1.37
N SER A 401 18.00 5.58 -1.90
CA SER A 401 18.44 4.39 -2.65
C SER A 401 18.66 4.67 -4.15
N ILE A 402 17.91 5.60 -4.75
CA ILE A 402 18.12 6.04 -6.15
C ILE A 402 19.38 6.91 -6.29
N VAL A 403 19.71 7.75 -5.30
CA VAL A 403 20.96 8.54 -5.29
C VAL A 403 22.20 7.64 -5.27
N LYS A 404 22.09 6.40 -4.78
CA LYS A 404 23.17 5.39 -4.80
C LYS A 404 23.35 4.69 -6.17
N ALA A 405 22.35 4.74 -7.06
CA ALA A 405 22.37 4.09 -8.37
C ALA A 405 22.69 5.05 -9.54
N ARG A 406 22.85 6.35 -9.26
CA ARG A 406 23.32 7.35 -10.23
C ARG A 406 24.43 8.20 -9.62
N SER A 407 25.59 7.58 -9.39
CA SER A 407 26.85 8.33 -9.38
C SER A 407 27.44 8.26 -10.79
N PRO A 408 27.75 9.39 -11.45
CA PRO A 408 28.42 9.36 -12.75
C PRO A 408 29.86 8.87 -12.60
N ASN A 409 30.37 8.21 -13.65
CA ASN A 409 31.75 7.74 -13.72
C ASN A 409 32.74 8.91 -13.48
N PRO A 410 33.80 8.75 -12.67
CA PRO A 410 34.77 9.80 -12.38
C PRO A 410 35.81 9.99 -13.52
N SER A 411 35.36 10.00 -14.78
CA SER A 411 36.24 10.12 -15.96
C SER A 411 36.01 11.39 -16.78
N GLU A 412 35.05 12.25 -16.44
CA GLU A 412 34.68 13.41 -17.28
C GLU A 412 34.89 14.78 -16.62
N LEU A 413 35.64 14.88 -15.53
CA LEU A 413 35.98 16.18 -14.92
C LEU A 413 37.49 16.32 -14.74
N ALA A 414 38.16 16.66 -15.83
CA ALA A 414 39.44 17.35 -15.78
C ALA A 414 39.43 18.45 -16.86
N TYR A 415 40.00 19.60 -16.49
CA TYR A 415 40.16 20.84 -17.28
C TYR A 415 38.89 21.70 -17.32
N VAL A 416 38.82 22.94 -16.80
CA VAL A 416 39.81 24.01 -16.65
C VAL A 416 39.36 24.99 -15.56
N GLU A 417 40.27 25.49 -14.72
CA GLU A 417 40.11 26.79 -14.05
C GLU A 417 41.43 27.57 -14.15
N GLN A 418 41.34 28.83 -14.59
CA GLN A 418 42.13 30.04 -14.22
C GLN A 418 41.76 31.17 -15.22
N THR A 419 40.85 32.09 -14.85
CA THR A 419 41.09 33.49 -14.37
C THR A 419 41.84 34.34 -15.39
N GLU A 420 41.36 35.48 -15.91
CA GLU A 420 41.05 36.78 -15.22
C GLU A 420 40.42 37.83 -16.23
N PRO A 421 40.20 39.14 -15.96
CA PRO A 421 38.85 39.76 -15.99
C PRO A 421 38.55 40.87 -17.06
N GLN A 422 37.24 41.13 -17.22
CA GLN A 422 36.49 42.33 -17.66
C GLN A 422 37.08 43.39 -18.62
N SER A 423 36.36 43.65 -19.73
CA SER A 423 35.81 44.98 -20.11
C SER A 423 35.00 44.92 -21.42
N ALA A 424 33.98 45.77 -21.55
CA ALA A 424 33.20 46.02 -22.77
C ALA A 424 33.07 47.56 -22.96
N PRO A 425 32.56 48.11 -24.07
CA PRO A 425 32.67 47.75 -25.49
C PRO A 425 33.17 48.94 -26.36
N SER A 426 33.57 48.72 -27.61
CA SER A 426 33.54 49.77 -28.65
C SER A 426 33.58 49.20 -30.08
N MET A 427 32.72 49.73 -30.95
CA MET A 427 32.85 49.76 -32.41
C MET A 427 33.34 51.17 -32.82
N PRO A 428 33.68 51.53 -34.09
CA PRO A 428 33.67 50.77 -35.36
C PRO A 428 34.95 50.97 -36.24
N ALA A 429 35.06 50.24 -37.37
CA ALA A 429 35.43 50.72 -38.74
C ALA A 429 36.12 49.65 -39.62
N SER A 430 35.65 49.52 -40.87
CA SER A 430 36.23 48.75 -42.00
C SER A 430 37.49 49.43 -42.60
N PRO A 431 38.08 48.99 -43.75
CA PRO A 431 38.01 47.72 -44.50
C PRO A 431 39.40 47.17 -44.97
N ALA A 432 39.33 46.07 -45.75
CA ALA A 432 40.25 45.63 -46.82
C ALA A 432 41.39 44.64 -46.50
N SER A 433 41.32 43.47 -47.15
CA SER A 433 42.30 42.93 -48.12
C SER A 433 42.47 41.40 -48.00
N GLN A 434 42.06 40.71 -49.06
CA GLN A 434 42.56 39.39 -49.51
C GLN A 434 44.04 39.52 -49.99
N PRO A 435 44.76 38.45 -50.46
CA PRO A 435 44.42 37.01 -50.58
C PRO A 435 45.60 36.04 -50.21
N GLU A 436 45.40 34.75 -50.54
CA GLU A 436 46.40 33.70 -50.89
C GLU A 436 47.16 32.99 -49.74
N ALA A 437 47.58 31.73 -49.81
CA ALA A 437 47.29 30.53 -50.62
C ALA A 437 48.21 29.40 -50.07
N GLY A 438 47.76 28.13 -50.16
CA GLY A 438 48.60 26.91 -50.15
C GLY A 438 49.12 26.44 -48.78
N GLY A 439 49.30 25.15 -48.48
CA GLY A 439 49.10 23.87 -49.16
C GLY A 439 49.10 22.78 -48.07
N HIS A 440 48.25 21.76 -48.16
CA HIS A 440 48.57 20.38 -48.55
C HIS A 440 49.73 19.69 -47.80
N GLU A 441 49.41 18.67 -47.00
CA GLU A 441 49.91 17.26 -47.01
C GLU A 441 49.46 16.56 -45.70
N THR A 442 48.49 15.64 -45.71
CA THR A 442 48.51 14.23 -46.14
C THR A 442 49.47 13.33 -45.35
N ILE A 443 49.00 12.89 -44.17
CA ILE A 443 48.70 11.50 -43.78
C ILE A 443 49.50 10.35 -44.45
N LEU A 444 50.03 9.47 -43.56
CA LEU A 444 50.11 7.98 -43.58
C LEU A 444 51.48 7.28 -43.69
N THR A 445 51.52 6.17 -42.93
CA THR A 445 52.39 4.96 -42.96
C THR A 445 53.62 5.01 -42.04
N ARG A 446 53.96 3.97 -41.25
CA ARG A 446 53.64 2.53 -41.29
C ARG A 446 54.02 1.85 -39.93
N PRO A 447 53.36 0.74 -39.53
CA PRO A 447 53.76 -0.13 -38.43
C PRO A 447 54.61 -1.32 -38.92
N ILE A 448 55.28 -2.05 -38.03
CA ILE A 448 55.61 -3.50 -38.10
C ILE A 448 56.14 -3.98 -36.72
N ASP A 449 55.47 -5.02 -36.21
CA ASP A 449 55.76 -6.00 -35.14
C ASP A 449 57.08 -6.80 -35.39
N PRO A 450 57.48 -7.88 -34.67
CA PRO A 450 57.00 -8.51 -33.42
C PRO A 450 58.15 -8.90 -32.43
N THR A 451 57.83 -9.29 -31.18
CA THR A 451 58.39 -10.49 -30.50
C THR A 451 57.74 -10.68 -29.11
N ALA A 452 57.32 -11.92 -28.81
CA ALA A 452 56.91 -12.43 -27.50
C ALA A 452 57.76 -13.68 -27.17
N PRO A 453 57.69 -14.34 -25.98
CA PRO A 453 57.06 -13.98 -24.70
C PRO A 453 58.04 -14.10 -23.48
N ASP A 454 57.73 -13.51 -22.32
CA ASP A 454 58.41 -13.85 -21.03
C ASP A 454 57.53 -13.46 -19.81
N PRO A 455 57.70 -14.04 -18.60
CA PRO A 455 56.64 -14.75 -17.88
C PRO A 455 56.38 -14.10 -16.51
N ARG A 456 55.22 -13.47 -16.32
CA ARG A 456 54.91 -12.84 -15.02
C ARG A 456 53.89 -13.63 -14.23
N HIS A 457 54.36 -14.73 -13.65
CA HIS A 457 53.90 -15.17 -12.34
C HIS A 457 54.47 -14.22 -11.28
N ALA A 458 53.58 -13.55 -10.54
CA ALA A 458 53.62 -13.32 -9.09
C ALA A 458 52.72 -12.11 -8.78
N ALA A 459 51.54 -12.37 -8.24
CA ALA A 459 50.70 -11.33 -7.66
C ALA A 459 51.41 -10.73 -6.43
N PRO A 460 51.62 -9.41 -6.34
CA PRO A 460 51.91 -8.77 -5.08
C PRO A 460 50.59 -8.58 -4.31
N SER A 461 50.53 -9.16 -3.10
CA SER A 461 49.48 -8.86 -2.12
C SER A 461 49.36 -7.35 -1.92
N PRO A 462 48.16 -6.76 -1.92
CA PRO A 462 48.03 -5.35 -1.59
C PRO A 462 48.28 -5.13 -0.10
N ALA A 463 49.28 -4.31 0.19
CA ALA A 463 49.49 -3.66 1.49
C ALA A 463 48.37 -2.63 1.75
N PRO A 464 48.07 -2.30 3.02
CA PRO A 464 46.79 -1.77 3.43
C PRO A 464 46.63 -0.31 3.02
N SER A 465 45.60 -0.03 2.22
CA SER A 465 45.20 1.33 1.88
C SER A 465 44.67 2.07 3.10
N ALA A 466 45.11 3.31 3.23
CA ALA A 466 44.81 4.24 4.31
C ALA A 466 43.33 4.32 4.68
N GLN A 467 43.10 4.35 5.99
CA GLN A 467 41.81 4.42 6.66
C GLN A 467 41.00 5.65 6.20
N GLN A 468 39.90 5.39 5.47
CA GLN A 468 38.77 6.31 5.41
C GLN A 468 38.10 6.34 6.80
N GLN A 469 38.28 7.45 7.51
CA GLN A 469 37.61 7.72 8.77
C GLN A 469 36.17 8.18 8.48
N ASP A 470 35.22 7.25 8.52
CA ASP A 470 33.79 7.55 8.58
C ASP A 470 33.39 7.91 10.02
N PRO A 471 32.70 9.03 10.29
CA PRO A 471 32.39 9.47 11.66
C PRO A 471 31.42 8.57 12.43
N TRP A 472 30.72 7.66 11.73
CA TRP A 472 29.80 6.66 12.31
C TRP A 472 30.16 5.30 11.71
N GLY A 473 31.32 4.77 12.12
CA GLY A 473 31.93 3.60 11.50
C GLY A 473 30.97 2.41 11.36
N PHE A 474 30.99 1.79 10.18
CA PHE A 474 30.34 0.50 9.94
C PHE A 474 31.00 -0.58 10.83
N LEU A 475 30.20 -1.48 11.40
CA LEU A 475 30.70 -2.74 11.96
C LEU A 475 30.92 -3.70 10.80
N ARG A 476 32.17 -4.07 10.54
CA ARG A 476 32.49 -5.01 9.47
C ARG A 476 32.14 -6.41 9.93
N LEU A 477 31.03 -6.95 9.41
CA LEU A 477 30.52 -8.30 9.75
C LEU A 477 31.36 -9.44 9.15
N LEU A 478 32.08 -9.15 8.07
CA LEU A 478 32.91 -10.12 7.36
C LEU A 478 34.40 -9.86 7.63
N ASP A 479 35.18 -10.92 7.74
CA ASP A 479 36.64 -10.86 7.73
C ASP A 479 37.18 -10.54 6.32
N GLU A 480 38.50 -10.40 6.19
CA GLU A 480 39.14 -10.10 4.91
C GLU A 480 39.01 -11.24 3.87
N GLN A 481 38.64 -12.43 4.34
CA GLN A 481 38.43 -13.64 3.57
C GLN A 481 36.96 -13.85 3.18
N GLY A 482 36.05 -12.96 3.62
CA GLY A 482 34.63 -13.00 3.32
C GLY A 482 33.80 -13.91 4.24
N ASN A 483 34.37 -14.43 5.34
CA ASN A 483 33.64 -15.22 6.33
C ASN A 483 33.08 -14.35 7.45
N ILE A 484 32.02 -14.83 8.11
CA ILE A 484 31.41 -14.13 9.25
C ILE A 484 32.39 -14.12 10.42
N ARG A 485 32.66 -12.93 10.97
CA ARG A 485 33.55 -12.80 12.13
C ARG A 485 32.97 -13.46 13.37
N PRO A 486 33.81 -14.06 14.24
CA PRO A 486 33.36 -14.59 15.51
C PRO A 486 32.62 -13.54 16.34
N LEU A 487 31.53 -13.95 17.00
CA LEU A 487 30.69 -13.07 17.80
C LEU A 487 31.50 -12.32 18.88
N ALA A 488 32.51 -12.98 19.47
CA ALA A 488 33.37 -12.38 20.50
C ALA A 488 34.19 -11.18 19.97
N GLU A 489 34.65 -11.21 18.72
CA GLU A 489 35.39 -10.10 18.12
C GLU A 489 34.49 -8.92 17.78
N LEU A 490 33.28 -9.21 17.28
CA LEU A 490 32.26 -8.19 17.03
C LEU A 490 31.79 -7.53 18.33
N GLU A 491 31.59 -8.33 19.39
CA GLU A 491 31.22 -7.85 20.72
C GLU A 491 32.33 -6.95 21.31
N ALA A 492 33.60 -7.35 21.22
CA ALA A 492 34.72 -6.54 21.68
C ALA A 492 34.82 -5.20 20.95
N GLU A 493 34.59 -5.18 19.63
CA GLU A 493 34.62 -3.95 18.83
C GLU A 493 33.43 -3.03 19.15
N ILE A 494 32.24 -3.58 19.38
CA ILE A 494 31.05 -2.82 19.83
C ILE A 494 31.33 -2.17 21.18
N ILE A 495 31.85 -2.94 22.15
CA ILE A 495 32.15 -2.43 23.50
C ILE A 495 33.21 -1.33 23.42
N LYS A 496 34.27 -1.53 22.63
CA LYS A 496 35.32 -0.53 22.46
C LYS A 496 34.79 0.77 21.86
N ARG A 497 33.99 0.71 20.79
CA ARG A 497 33.41 1.92 20.19
C ARG A 497 32.39 2.61 21.09
N ALA A 498 31.62 1.83 21.85
CA ALA A 498 30.68 2.39 22.83
C ALA A 498 31.42 3.13 23.95
N LEU A 499 32.58 2.63 24.39
CA LEU A 499 33.46 3.34 25.33
C LEU A 499 33.99 4.64 24.74
N GLU A 500 34.52 4.62 23.52
CA GLU A 500 35.06 5.80 22.83
C GLU A 500 33.97 6.87 22.60
N HIS A 501 32.75 6.47 22.22
CA HIS A 501 31.65 7.41 21.95
C HIS A 501 31.06 8.06 23.21
N HIS A 502 31.21 7.41 24.37
CA HIS A 502 30.64 7.88 25.64
C HIS A 502 31.70 8.32 26.65
N ASP A 503 32.88 8.73 26.17
CA ASP A 503 34.00 9.24 27.00
C ASP A 503 34.33 8.29 28.17
N TYR A 504 34.31 6.98 27.94
CA TYR A 504 34.58 5.94 28.94
C TYR A 504 33.67 5.97 30.19
N ARG A 505 32.48 6.56 30.10
CA ARG A 505 31.48 6.54 31.19
C ARG A 505 30.80 5.18 31.29
N MET A 506 31.37 4.29 32.10
CA MET A 506 30.96 2.89 32.27
C MET A 506 29.46 2.69 32.56
N SER A 507 28.85 3.58 33.34
CA SER A 507 27.42 3.49 33.69
C SER A 507 26.50 3.78 32.50
N ASP A 508 26.89 4.70 31.63
CA ASP A 508 26.11 5.06 30.43
C ASP A 508 26.29 3.99 29.35
N VAL A 509 27.51 3.48 29.18
CA VAL A 509 27.83 2.38 28.26
C VAL A 509 27.07 1.10 28.65
N ALA A 510 27.10 0.70 29.93
CA ALA A 510 26.35 -0.47 30.40
C ALA A 510 24.83 -0.32 30.14
N ARG A 511 24.28 0.86 30.42
CA ARG A 511 22.85 1.15 30.17
C ARG A 511 22.53 1.10 28.67
N ARG A 512 23.39 1.66 27.82
CA ARG A 512 23.15 1.75 26.37
C ARG A 512 23.32 0.43 25.65
N LEU A 513 24.29 -0.38 26.09
CA LEU A 513 24.49 -1.76 25.62
C LEU A 513 23.51 -2.75 26.27
N ALA A 514 22.63 -2.28 27.17
CA ALA A 514 21.66 -3.09 27.90
C ALA A 514 22.27 -4.29 28.65
N ILE A 515 23.49 -4.15 29.14
CA ILE A 515 24.18 -5.17 29.96
C ILE A 515 24.42 -4.65 31.38
N GLY A 516 24.43 -5.57 32.35
CA GLY A 516 24.76 -5.22 33.73
C GLY A 516 26.20 -4.68 33.85
N ARG A 517 26.43 -3.72 34.75
CA ARG A 517 27.77 -3.14 34.98
C ARG A 517 28.82 -4.21 35.31
N SER A 518 28.49 -5.20 36.13
CA SER A 518 29.36 -6.34 36.43
C SER A 518 29.69 -7.19 35.20
N THR A 519 28.73 -7.34 34.28
CA THR A 519 28.94 -8.04 33.01
C THR A 519 29.85 -7.25 32.08
N LEU A 520 29.68 -5.92 32.01
CA LEU A 520 30.57 -5.04 31.23
C LEU A 520 32.01 -5.13 31.75
N TYR A 521 32.25 -4.99 33.05
CA TYR A 521 33.61 -5.13 33.62
C TYR A 521 34.23 -6.52 33.37
N ARG A 522 33.43 -7.58 33.48
CA ARG A 522 33.90 -8.94 33.16
C ARG A 522 34.32 -9.06 31.69
N LYS A 523 33.54 -8.46 30.78
CA LYS A 523 33.80 -8.46 29.34
C LYS A 523 35.01 -7.61 28.96
N LEU A 524 35.21 -6.47 29.62
CA LEU A 524 36.41 -5.64 29.45
C LEU A 524 37.69 -6.40 29.83
N LYS A 525 37.64 -7.14 30.94
CA LYS A 525 38.74 -8.01 31.37
C LYS A 525 38.97 -9.20 30.45
N GLU A 526 37.90 -9.81 29.95
CA GLU A 526 37.94 -10.94 28.99
C GLU A 526 38.57 -10.53 27.66
N TYR A 527 38.31 -9.31 27.20
CA TYR A 527 38.79 -8.77 25.92
C TYR A 527 40.06 -7.90 26.05
N GLY A 528 40.61 -7.75 27.25
CA GLY A 528 41.85 -6.98 27.48
C GLY A 528 41.72 -5.47 27.24
N LEU A 529 40.52 -4.91 27.43
CA LEU A 529 40.19 -3.49 27.17
C LEU A 529 40.33 -2.59 28.43
N ASP A 530 40.95 -3.07 29.50
CA ASP A 530 41.00 -2.45 30.85
C ASP A 530 42.00 -1.26 31.01
N GLN A 531 42.40 -0.57 29.93
CA GLN A 531 43.29 0.60 30.03
C GLN A 531 42.58 1.89 29.62
N ALA A 532 41.88 2.54 30.55
CA ALA A 532 41.45 3.94 30.43
C ALA A 532 41.25 4.68 31.76
N ASP A 533 41.62 4.13 32.92
CA ASP A 533 41.36 4.74 34.24
C ASP A 533 42.57 5.41 34.93
N ASP A 534 43.78 5.41 34.34
CA ASP A 534 44.96 6.02 35.00
C ASP A 534 45.23 7.49 34.66
N ASN A 535 44.43 8.15 33.79
CA ASN A 535 44.70 9.53 33.37
C ASN A 535 43.63 10.58 33.75
N ALA A 536 42.63 10.21 34.55
CA ALA A 536 41.58 11.13 35.03
C ALA A 536 41.74 11.57 36.50
N ALA A 537 42.83 11.16 37.19
CA ALA A 537 43.11 11.54 38.58
C ALA A 537 44.20 12.62 38.74
N ALA A 538 44.62 13.29 37.66
CA ALA A 538 45.60 14.37 37.72
C ALA A 538 45.30 15.49 36.71
N SER A 539 44.24 16.27 36.94
CA SER A 539 44.10 17.69 36.55
C SER A 539 42.92 18.32 37.27
#